data_AF-A0A8S2Y5I1-F1
#
_entry.id   AF-A0A8S2Y5I1-F1
#
_cell.length_a   1.000
_cell.length_b   1.000
_cell.length_c   1.000
_cell.angle_alpha   90.00
_cell.angle_beta   90.00
_cell.angle_gamma   90.00
#
_symmetry.space_group_name_H-M   'P 1'
#
loop_
_entity.id
_entity.type
_entity.pdbx_description
1 polymer ?
#
loop_
_entity_poly.entity_id
_entity_poly.type
_entity_poly.pdbx_seq_one_letter_code
_entity_poly.pdbx_strand_id
1 'polypeptide(L)'
;VATTVPKEKWLVVNVNVSPSTITICHDNENNEQIFECRIRYLSFMGAGMDPKCFGIIIHCADNTFKCHVFQCEPSCAQLCKTIEAACKLRYQKCIDAHPQAAKQIEQTKVNYLTLISI
;
A
#
# COMPACT_ATOMS: atom_id res chain seq x y z
N VAL A 1 -2.98 -22.33 -1.66
CA VAL A 1 -4.15 -22.11 -2.54
C VAL A 1 -4.71 -20.74 -2.19
N ALA A 2 -4.75 -19.78 -3.13
CA ALA A 2 -5.35 -18.49 -2.88
C ALA A 2 -6.87 -18.67 -2.83
N THR A 3 -7.47 -18.53 -1.65
CA THR A 3 -8.92 -18.63 -1.49
C THR A 3 -9.55 -17.35 -2.04
N THR A 4 -10.20 -17.42 -3.18
CA THR A 4 -10.96 -16.30 -3.73
C THR A 4 -12.23 -16.12 -2.91
N VAL A 5 -12.40 -14.96 -2.29
CA VAL A 5 -13.66 -14.59 -1.63
C VAL A 5 -14.67 -14.22 -2.72
N PRO A 6 -15.86 -14.87 -2.76
CA PRO A 6 -16.92 -14.51 -3.69
C PRO A 6 -17.31 -13.03 -3.55
N LYS A 7 -17.66 -12.37 -4.67
CA LYS A 7 -17.94 -10.92 -4.70
C LYS A 7 -19.06 -10.50 -3.75
N GLU A 8 -20.02 -11.39 -3.53
CA GLU A 8 -21.19 -11.16 -2.67
C GLU A 8 -20.79 -11.09 -1.18
N LYS A 9 -19.58 -11.55 -0.84
CA LYS A 9 -19.02 -11.51 0.51
C LYS A 9 -17.97 -10.41 0.68
N TRP A 10 -17.76 -9.56 -0.33
CA TRP A 10 -16.82 -8.45 -0.22
C TRP A 10 -17.37 -7.39 0.75
N LEU A 11 -16.45 -6.81 1.52
CA LEU A 11 -16.78 -5.75 2.47
C LEU A 11 -16.59 -4.40 1.79
N VAL A 12 -17.58 -3.51 1.94
CA VAL A 12 -17.41 -2.10 1.59
C VAL A 12 -16.61 -1.44 2.71
N VAL A 13 -15.51 -0.78 2.33
CA VAL A 13 -14.53 -0.25 3.28
C VAL A 13 -14.06 1.14 2.91
N ASN A 14 -13.75 1.92 3.95
CA ASN A 14 -13.06 3.19 3.84
C ASN A 14 -11.56 2.98 4.12
N VAL A 15 -10.70 3.45 3.20
CA VAL A 15 -9.23 3.37 3.36
C VAL A 15 -8.68 4.76 3.68
N ASN A 16 -8.27 4.94 4.93
CA ASN A 16 -7.68 6.17 5.43
C ASN A 16 -6.16 6.06 5.40
N VAL A 17 -5.49 7.03 4.77
CA VAL A 17 -4.03 7.04 4.64
C VAL A 17 -3.49 8.30 5.28
N SER A 18 -2.67 8.13 6.32
CA SER A 18 -1.86 9.17 6.92
C SER A 18 -0.38 8.99 6.53
N PRO A 19 0.50 10.00 6.72
CA PRO A 19 1.93 9.84 6.46
C PRO A 19 2.60 8.70 7.26
N SER A 20 1.96 8.18 8.32
CA SER A 20 2.52 7.15 9.18
C SER A 20 1.74 5.84 9.17
N THR A 21 0.46 5.86 8.80
CA THR A 21 -0.46 4.71 8.94
C THR A 21 -1.40 4.58 7.75
N ILE A 22 -1.81 3.34 7.48
CA ILE A 22 -2.95 3.01 6.63
C ILE A 22 -3.96 2.33 7.55
N THR A 23 -5.19 2.81 7.53
CA THR A 23 -6.31 2.26 8.31
C THR A 23 -7.44 1.89 7.36
N ILE A 24 -8.00 0.69 7.54
CA ILE A 24 -9.15 0.19 6.80
C ILE A 24 -10.31 0.06 7.78
N CYS A 25 -11.41 0.72 7.48
CA CYS A 25 -12.62 0.74 8.28
C CYS A 25 -13.81 0.18 7.49
N HIS A 26 -14.79 -0.41 8.17
CA HIS A 26 -16.08 -0.71 7.56
C HIS A 26 -16.75 0.58 7.09
N ASP A 27 -17.41 0.53 5.93
CA ASP A 27 -18.28 1.61 5.49
C ASP A 27 -19.67 1.47 6.14
N ASN A 28 -19.73 1.83 7.43
CA ASN A 28 -20.96 1.84 8.23
C ASN A 28 -20.96 3.06 9.17
N GLU A 29 -22.07 3.28 9.88
CA GLU A 29 -22.24 4.45 10.77
C GLU A 29 -21.15 4.57 11.84
N ASN A 30 -20.57 3.45 12.27
CA ASN A 30 -19.56 3.41 13.33
C ASN A 30 -18.12 3.49 12.80
N ASN A 31 -17.93 3.41 11.48
CA ASN A 31 -16.64 3.39 10.79
C ASN A 31 -15.61 2.45 11.47
N GLU A 32 -16.07 1.26 11.85
CA GLU A 32 -15.31 0.32 12.68
C GLU A 32 -13.99 -0.07 12.03
N GLN A 33 -12.89 0.07 12.76
CA GLN A 33 -11.55 -0.25 12.27
C GLN A 33 -11.35 -1.76 12.17
N ILE A 34 -11.10 -2.23 10.95
CA ILE A 34 -10.85 -3.64 10.63
C ILE A 34 -9.35 -3.94 10.66
N PHE A 35 -8.56 -2.97 10.20
CA PHE A 35 -7.13 -3.14 10.03
C PHE A 35 -6.40 -1.81 10.14
N GLU A 36 -5.22 -1.83 10.75
CA GLU A 36 -4.28 -0.72 10.74
C GLU A 36 -2.87 -1.27 10.55
N CYS A 37 -2.10 -0.61 9.69
CA CYS A 37 -0.67 -0.84 9.60
C CYS A 37 0.10 0.47 9.54
N ARG A 38 1.36 0.44 9.97
CA ARG A 38 2.27 1.56 9.77
C ARG A 38 2.85 1.51 8.35
N ILE A 39 2.98 2.68 7.71
CA ILE A 39 3.58 2.83 6.37
C ILE A 39 4.96 2.16 6.26
N ARG A 40 5.75 2.18 7.35
CA ARG A 40 7.08 1.53 7.39
C ARG A 40 7.07 0.01 7.21
N TYR A 41 5.91 -0.63 7.36
CA TYR A 41 5.74 -2.07 7.19
C TYR A 41 5.08 -2.43 5.86
N LEU A 42 4.67 -1.43 5.06
CA LEU A 42 4.27 -1.64 3.68
C LEU A 42 5.50 -2.04 2.87
N SER A 43 5.52 -3.27 2.39
CA SER A 43 6.62 -3.84 1.62
C SER A 43 6.43 -3.64 0.12
N PHE A 44 5.19 -3.84 -0.37
CA PHE A 44 4.85 -3.67 -1.78
C PHE A 44 3.44 -3.09 -1.92
N MET A 45 3.22 -2.38 -3.01
CA MET A 45 1.89 -1.99 -3.50
C MET A 45 1.86 -2.08 -5.02
N GLY A 46 0.69 -2.31 -5.61
CA GLY A 46 0.57 -2.40 -7.07
C GLY A 46 -0.87 -2.36 -7.56
N ALA A 47 -1.05 -1.81 -8.76
CA ALA A 47 -2.29 -1.89 -9.51
C ALA A 47 -2.29 -3.17 -10.36
N GLY A 48 -3.45 -3.82 -10.48
CA GLY A 48 -3.65 -4.97 -11.36
C GLY A 48 -3.83 -4.58 -12.82
N MET A 49 -4.04 -5.59 -13.68
CA MET A 49 -4.42 -5.36 -15.08
C MET A 49 -5.78 -4.65 -15.20
N ASP A 50 -6.72 -5.00 -14.33
CA ASP A 50 -7.95 -4.21 -14.15
C ASP A 50 -7.57 -2.93 -13.38
N PRO A 51 -7.84 -1.73 -13.92
CA PRO A 51 -7.52 -0.45 -13.27
C PRO A 51 -8.26 -0.24 -11.93
N LYS A 52 -9.24 -1.08 -11.62
CA LYS A 52 -9.94 -1.08 -10.34
C LYS A 52 -9.28 -1.98 -9.29
N CYS A 53 -8.45 -2.94 -9.71
CA CYS A 53 -7.76 -3.84 -8.80
C CYS A 53 -6.50 -3.20 -8.23
N PHE A 54 -6.36 -3.22 -6.91
CA PHE A 54 -5.17 -2.73 -6.21
C PHE A 54 -4.79 -3.66 -5.07
N GLY A 55 -3.50 -3.82 -4.83
CA GLY A 55 -2.98 -4.68 -3.77
C GLY A 55 -1.90 -4.00 -2.95
N ILE A 56 -1.86 -4.32 -1.66
CA ILE A 56 -0.75 -3.98 -0.75
C ILE A 56 -0.26 -5.23 -0.03
N ILE A 57 1.04 -5.29 0.23
CA ILE A 57 1.69 -6.36 1.01
C ILE A 57 2.31 -5.73 2.25
N ILE A 58 1.90 -6.20 3.42
CA ILE A 58 2.34 -5.71 4.73
C ILE A 58 3.14 -6.78 5.45
N HIS A 59 4.33 -6.42 5.93
CA HIS A 59 5.11 -7.25 6.86
C HIS A 59 4.53 -7.15 8.27
N CYS A 60 4.15 -8.29 8.84
CA CYS A 60 3.51 -8.39 10.15
C CYS A 60 4.52 -8.72 11.26
N ALA A 61 4.15 -8.45 12.51
CA ALA A 61 5.01 -8.63 13.67
C ALA A 61 5.42 -10.10 13.92
N ASP A 62 4.61 -11.05 13.42
CA ASP A 62 4.86 -12.48 13.44
C ASP A 62 5.77 -12.97 12.30
N ASN A 63 6.48 -12.04 11.62
CA ASN A 63 7.30 -12.29 10.44
C ASN A 63 6.55 -12.92 9.27
N THR A 64 5.23 -12.79 9.22
CA THR A 64 4.43 -13.15 8.06
C THR A 64 4.18 -11.94 7.16
N PHE A 65 3.69 -12.19 5.95
CA PHE A 65 3.22 -11.15 5.04
C PHE A 65 1.72 -11.29 4.82
N LYS A 66 1.00 -10.18 4.91
CA LYS A 66 -0.44 -10.12 4.60
C LYS A 66 -0.66 -9.30 3.33
N CYS A 67 -1.42 -9.86 2.41
CA CYS A 67 -1.86 -9.19 1.20
C CYS A 67 -3.30 -8.70 1.40
N HIS A 68 -3.54 -7.42 1.16
CA HIS A 68 -4.88 -6.85 1.08
C HIS A 68 -5.13 -6.43 -0.36
N VAL A 69 -6.23 -6.92 -0.93
CA VAL A 69 -6.65 -6.62 -2.30
C VAL A 69 -7.95 -5.80 -2.24
N PHE A 70 -8.00 -4.76 -3.03
CA PHE A 70 -9.10 -3.82 -3.12
C PHE A 70 -9.66 -3.80 -4.54
N GLN A 71 -10.98 -3.71 -4.62
CA GLN A 71 -11.68 -3.30 -5.84
C GLN A 71 -12.13 -1.85 -5.65
N CYS A 72 -11.47 -0.92 -6.35
CA CYS A 72 -11.71 0.53 -6.25
C CYS A 72 -12.64 1.02 -7.37
N GLU A 73 -13.49 2.00 -7.07
CA GLU A 73 -14.37 2.65 -8.04
C GLU A 73 -14.12 4.17 -8.06
N PRO A 74 -14.00 4.81 -9.24
CA PRO A 74 -14.00 4.22 -10.59
C PRO A 74 -12.66 3.55 -10.96
N SER A 75 -11.59 3.78 -10.20
CA SER A 75 -10.27 3.16 -10.38
C SER A 75 -9.45 3.25 -9.09
N CYS A 76 -8.35 2.51 -9.01
CA CYS A 76 -7.42 2.57 -7.87
C CYS A 76 -6.43 3.74 -7.92
N ALA A 77 -6.42 4.53 -8.99
CA ALA A 77 -5.37 5.53 -9.24
C ALA A 77 -5.19 6.54 -8.09
N GLN A 78 -6.29 6.99 -7.48
CA GLN A 78 -6.23 7.91 -6.35
C GLN A 78 -5.61 7.25 -5.11
N LEU A 79 -6.04 6.03 -4.78
CA LEU A 79 -5.52 5.29 -3.63
C LEU A 79 -4.02 5.01 -3.79
N CYS A 80 -3.60 4.58 -4.98
CA CYS A 80 -2.18 4.39 -5.32
C CYS A 80 -1.37 5.66 -5.04
N LYS A 81 -1.80 6.81 -5.58
CA LYS A 81 -1.10 8.09 -5.40
C LYS A 81 -1.05 8.54 -3.94
N THR A 82 -2.14 8.35 -3.20
CA THR A 82 -2.19 8.71 -1.78
C THR A 82 -1.20 7.88 -0.96
N ILE A 83 -1.13 6.56 -1.18
CA ILE A 83 -0.18 5.69 -0.49
C ILE A 83 1.27 6.01 -0.93
N GLU A 84 1.51 6.22 -2.22
CA GLU A 84 2.82 6.63 -2.74
C GLU A 84 3.32 7.92 -2.07
N ALA A 85 2.45 8.93 -1.94
CA ALA A 85 2.77 10.19 -1.29
C ALA A 85 3.08 9.98 0.21
N ALA A 86 2.31 9.15 0.92
CA ALA A 86 2.58 8.81 2.31
C ALA A 86 3.94 8.10 2.48
N CYS A 87 4.27 7.14 1.60
CA CYS A 87 5.57 6.47 1.57
C CYS A 87 6.70 7.47 1.36
N LYS A 88 6.58 8.36 0.36
CA LYS A 88 7.60 9.39 0.08
C LYS A 88 7.79 10.33 1.26
N LEU A 89 6.71 10.82 1.88
CA LEU A 89 6.80 11.67 3.06
C LEU A 89 7.44 10.95 4.25
N ARG A 90 7.08 9.68 4.48
CA ARG A 90 7.65 8.90 5.57
C ARG A 90 9.14 8.65 5.39
N TYR A 91 9.54 8.40 4.15
CA TYR A 91 10.93 8.24 3.74
C TYR A 91 11.71 9.54 3.90
N GLN A 92 11.19 10.66 3.38
CA GLN A 92 11.81 11.98 3.50
C GLN A 92 12.05 12.35 4.97
N LYS A 93 11.05 12.17 5.85
CA LYS A 93 11.23 12.41 7.29
C LYS A 93 12.33 11.57 7.92
N CYS A 94 12.58 10.36 7.41
CA CYS A 94 13.67 9.52 7.90
C CYS A 94 15.03 10.06 7.45
N ILE A 95 15.13 10.56 6.21
CA ILE A 95 16.33 11.19 5.68
C ILE A 95 16.64 12.47 6.45
N ASP A 96 15.65 13.34 6.65
CA ASP A 96 15.83 14.63 7.32
C ASP A 96 16.30 14.44 8.78
N ALA A 97 15.81 13.39 9.45
CA ALA A 97 16.26 13.01 10.79
C ALA A 97 17.69 12.40 10.81
N HIS A 98 18.20 11.95 9.67
CA HIS A 98 19.53 11.32 9.54
C HIS A 98 20.31 11.91 8.34
N PRO A 99 20.78 13.17 8.43
CA PRO A 99 21.40 13.88 7.29
C PRO A 99 22.63 13.17 6.70
N GLN A 100 23.30 12.32 7.48
CA GLN A 100 24.43 11.52 7.01
C GLN A 100 24.01 10.39 6.03
N ALA A 101 22.80 9.86 6.17
CA ALA A 101 22.25 8.83 5.27
C ALA A 101 21.79 9.42 3.91
N ALA A 102 21.44 10.71 3.87
CA ALA A 102 21.03 11.42 2.66
C ALA A 102 22.07 11.33 1.53
N LYS A 103 23.37 11.38 1.89
CA LYS A 103 24.49 11.36 0.93
C LYS A 103 24.67 10.03 0.18
N GLN A 104 24.08 8.93 0.66
CA GLN A 104 24.16 7.62 -0.01
C GLN A 104 23.01 7.36 -0.98
N ILE A 105 21.94 8.17 -0.94
CA ILE A 105 20.67 7.89 -1.61
C ILE A 105 20.61 8.46 -3.04
N GLU A 106 21.43 9.48 -3.38
CA GLU A 106 21.42 10.15 -4.69
C GLU A 106 21.90 9.30 -5.89
N GLN A 107 22.24 8.00 -5.73
CA GLN A 107 22.83 7.18 -6.80
C GLN A 107 21.96 6.05 -7.38
N THR A 108 20.68 5.95 -7.05
CA THR A 108 19.85 4.88 -7.65
C THR A 108 19.21 5.32 -8.97
N LYS A 109 19.95 5.24 -10.07
CA LYS A 109 19.33 5.13 -11.40
C LYS A 109 18.61 3.78 -11.46
N VAL A 110 17.29 3.81 -11.40
CA VAL A 110 16.47 2.62 -11.66
C VAL A 110 16.50 2.37 -13.18
N ASN A 111 17.40 1.49 -13.63
CA ASN A 111 17.38 0.97 -14.99
C ASN A 111 16.22 -0.03 -15.09
N TYR A 112 15.12 0.36 -15.72
CA TYR A 112 14.05 -0.57 -16.06
C TYR A 112 14.53 -1.49 -17.18
N LEU A 113 14.94 -2.73 -16.87
CA LEU A 113 15.07 -3.81 -17.84
C LEU A 113 13.76 -4.59 -17.84
N THR A 114 12.89 -4.32 -18.82
CA THR A 114 11.66 -5.09 -19.03
C THR A 114 12.02 -6.44 -19.65
N LEU A 115 12.03 -7.51 -18.87
CA LEU A 115 12.04 -8.87 -19.41
C LEU A 115 10.59 -9.27 -19.72
N ILE A 116 10.16 -9.10 -20.97
CA ILE A 116 8.90 -9.70 -21.44
C ILE A 116 9.15 -11.20 -21.54
N SER A 117 8.64 -11.97 -20.57
CA SER A 117 8.49 -13.42 -20.77
C SER A 117 7.17 -13.64 -21.49
N ILE A 118 7.24 -14.23 -22.68
CA ILE A 118 6.09 -14.70 -23.48
C ILE A 118 5.42 -15.87 -22.76
#